data_AF-A1TY35-F1
#
_entry.id   AF-A1TY35-F1
#
_cell.length_a   1.000
_cell.length_b   1.000
_cell.length_c   1.000
_cell.angle_alpha   90.00
_cell.angle_beta   90.00
_cell.angle_gamma   90.00
#
_symmetry.space_group_name_H-M   'P 1'
#
loop_
_entity.id
_entity.type
_entity.pdbx_description
1 polymer ?
#
loop_
_entity_poly.entity_id
_entity_poly.type
_entity_poly.pdbx_seq_one_letter_code
_entity_poly.pdbx_strand_id
1 'polypeptide(L)'
;MERGPFSPCELFHGAWERSGKVPNQVVTWTGIGKVPWLGGRNLPPPPPLCPKRTKAHGSSKHSTDYDCWQIHSEEPAMSKRMTHQEICEEWEAVSRAKNVNHQRGTKAAITQCRQFLTAIHQQADVEQARYRYLAQRLCDHFWSHNVAHRTDKTPGYPGHFGCRVRLRKRKLELSWYYNRFVPKKSGEGRSVFSEYIRKEGRFRYHKPAFTRAQDWEQPLITETEDGFEMLRRLNANQAELCRIVRKSERLLRDLEEHLGGLKEAASGSASPSSEEG
;
A
#
# COMPACT_ATOMS: atom_id res chain seq x y z
N MET A 1 35.59 27.32 -20.18
CA MET A 1 34.27 27.54 -19.55
C MET A 1 34.12 26.56 -18.41
N GLU A 2 34.30 27.07 -17.19
CA GLU A 2 34.21 26.34 -15.93
C GLU A 2 32.75 25.96 -15.59
N ARG A 3 32.56 24.78 -15.00
CA ARG A 3 31.45 24.51 -14.04
C ARG A 3 32.05 23.71 -12.89
N GLY A 4 31.89 24.26 -11.69
CA GLY A 4 32.69 23.99 -10.50
C GLY A 4 32.46 22.67 -9.76
N PRO A 5 33.11 22.50 -8.60
CA PRO A 5 33.15 21.24 -7.87
C PRO A 5 31.91 21.06 -7.00
N PHE A 6 31.28 19.89 -7.06
CA PHE A 6 30.29 19.46 -6.08
C PHE A 6 31.00 18.96 -4.82
N SER A 7 30.83 19.71 -3.72
CA SER A 7 31.19 19.31 -2.35
C SER A 7 30.14 18.34 -1.79
N PRO A 8 30.52 17.18 -1.22
CA PRO A 8 29.61 16.37 -0.43
C PRO A 8 30.06 16.38 1.04
N CYS A 9 29.90 17.53 1.70
CA CYS A 9 29.90 17.65 3.16
C CYS A 9 29.12 18.92 3.51
N GLU A 10 27.80 18.84 3.51
CA GLU A 10 26.90 19.67 4.33
C GLU A 10 25.46 19.21 4.09
N LEU A 11 24.74 18.95 5.20
CA LEU A 11 23.34 18.52 5.37
C LEU A 11 23.17 17.15 6.03
N PHE A 12 23.68 17.03 7.26
CA PHE A 12 23.07 16.17 8.27
C PHE A 12 23.10 16.89 9.61
N HIS A 13 22.23 17.89 9.76
CA HIS A 13 21.57 18.29 11.00
C HIS A 13 20.51 19.35 10.62
N GLY A 14 19.24 19.00 10.78
CA GLY A 14 18.13 19.90 10.46
C GLY A 14 16.77 19.22 10.56
N ALA A 15 16.10 19.46 11.70
CA ALA A 15 14.66 19.40 11.91
C ALA A 15 13.96 18.03 11.82
N TRP A 16 13.93 17.33 12.96
CA TRP A 16 12.80 16.45 13.30
C TRP A 16 12.15 16.93 14.60
N GLU A 17 11.48 18.07 14.50
CA GLU A 17 10.46 18.50 15.46
C GLU A 17 9.33 19.17 14.66
N ARG A 18 8.09 18.78 14.96
CA ARG A 18 6.80 19.18 14.35
C ARG A 18 6.41 18.50 13.03
N SER A 19 5.90 17.27 13.14
CA SER A 19 4.43 17.09 13.13
C SER A 19 4.10 15.68 13.65
N GLY A 20 3.68 15.62 14.92
CA GLY A 20 3.00 14.45 15.44
C GLY A 20 1.67 14.29 14.71
N LYS A 21 1.57 13.24 13.91
CA LYS A 21 0.38 12.47 13.51
C LYS A 21 0.80 11.57 12.35
N VAL A 22 1.30 10.39 12.68
CA VAL A 22 1.19 9.25 11.75
C VAL A 22 -0.29 8.92 11.72
N PRO A 23 -1.02 9.09 10.60
CA PRO A 23 -2.38 8.60 10.57
C PRO A 23 -2.24 7.07 10.52
N ASN A 24 -2.55 6.42 11.64
CA ASN A 24 -3.02 5.04 11.65
C ASN A 24 -4.32 5.00 10.84
N GLN A 25 -4.21 5.06 9.51
CA GLN A 25 -5.29 4.63 8.65
C GLN A 25 -5.21 3.11 8.60
N VAL A 26 -5.84 2.49 9.61
CA VAL A 26 -6.63 1.32 9.31
C VAL A 26 -7.54 1.76 8.17
N VAL A 27 -7.26 1.33 6.94
CA VAL A 27 -8.22 1.48 5.84
C VAL A 27 -9.36 0.54 6.18
N THR A 28 -10.24 1.02 7.05
CA THR A 28 -11.54 0.43 7.22
C THR A 28 -12.23 0.59 5.87
N TRP A 29 -12.75 -0.52 5.34
CA TRP A 29 -13.56 -0.58 4.12
C TRP A 29 -14.90 0.17 4.30
N THR A 30 -14.91 1.38 4.85
CA THR A 30 -16.12 2.16 5.17
C THR A 30 -16.57 2.88 3.91
N GLY A 31 -17.05 2.11 2.94
CA GLY A 31 -17.55 2.63 1.67
C GLY A 31 -18.65 1.78 1.03
N ILE A 32 -19.14 0.73 1.71
CA ILE A 32 -20.35 0.00 1.30
C ILE A 32 -21.38 0.21 2.40
N GLY A 33 -21.81 1.46 2.55
CA GLY A 33 -22.89 1.83 3.45
C GLY A 33 -24.17 1.98 2.65
N LYS A 34 -25.04 0.97 2.75
CA LYS A 34 -26.42 0.88 2.22
C LYS A 34 -26.56 0.58 0.73
N VAL A 35 -27.49 -0.32 0.44
CA VAL A 35 -28.24 -0.47 -0.81
C VAL A 35 -29.30 0.65 -0.83
N PRO A 36 -29.10 1.78 -1.55
CA PRO A 36 -29.89 3.00 -1.37
C PRO A 36 -31.36 2.96 -1.81
N TRP A 37 -31.90 1.82 -2.26
CA TRP A 37 -33.29 1.69 -2.75
C TRP A 37 -34.23 0.87 -1.87
N LEU A 38 -33.78 0.42 -0.70
CA LEU A 38 -34.69 -0.09 0.33
C LEU A 38 -35.16 1.09 1.20
N GLY A 39 -36.46 1.37 1.15
CA GLY A 39 -37.13 2.50 1.81
C GLY A 39 -36.75 2.66 3.28
N GLY A 40 -36.58 3.92 3.67
CA GLY A 40 -35.99 4.34 4.95
C GLY A 40 -36.61 3.72 6.19
N ARG A 41 -35.73 3.24 7.09
CA ARG A 41 -35.98 3.16 8.53
C ARG A 41 -34.71 3.62 9.26
N ASN A 42 -34.86 4.60 10.16
CA ASN A 42 -33.82 5.11 11.06
C ASN A 42 -33.94 4.38 12.42
N LEU A 43 -32.84 3.95 13.04
CA LEU A 43 -32.83 3.26 14.35
C LEU A 43 -31.51 3.51 15.16
N PRO A 44 -31.47 3.26 16.51
CA PRO A 44 -31.05 4.19 17.59
C PRO A 44 -29.92 3.64 18.55
N PRO A 45 -29.27 4.46 19.43
CA PRO A 45 -27.84 4.48 19.88
C PRO A 45 -27.23 3.25 20.50
N PRO A 46 -25.91 3.03 20.31
CA PRO A 46 -25.23 1.90 20.93
C PRO A 46 -25.03 2.14 22.44
N PRO A 47 -25.11 1.09 23.29
CA PRO A 47 -24.61 1.14 24.67
C PRO A 47 -23.11 0.77 24.72
N PRO A 48 -22.35 1.24 25.73
CA PRO A 48 -20.94 0.92 25.84
C PRO A 48 -20.72 -0.47 26.45
N LEU A 49 -19.77 -1.23 25.91
CA LEU A 49 -19.33 -2.51 26.47
C LEU A 49 -17.89 -2.39 26.99
N CYS A 50 -17.74 -2.38 28.31
CA CYS A 50 -16.49 -2.76 28.99
C CYS A 50 -16.64 -4.20 29.51
N PRO A 51 -15.67 -5.10 29.28
CA PRO A 51 -15.52 -6.28 30.13
C PRO A 51 -14.80 -5.90 31.43
N LYS A 52 -15.38 -6.32 32.55
CA LYS A 52 -14.83 -6.24 33.91
C LYS A 52 -13.50 -7.00 33.97
N ARG A 53 -12.45 -6.31 34.42
CA ARG A 53 -11.18 -6.89 34.86
C ARG A 53 -11.29 -7.23 36.35
N THR A 54 -11.03 -8.48 36.73
CA THR A 54 -10.89 -8.87 38.15
C THR A 54 -9.47 -8.53 38.67
N LYS A 55 -9.46 -8.04 39.91
CA LYS A 55 -8.41 -7.53 40.82
C LYS A 55 -7.28 -8.56 41.14
N ALA A 56 -6.12 -8.27 41.75
CA ALA A 56 -5.44 -7.06 42.22
C ALA A 56 -3.99 -7.41 42.69
N HIS A 57 -3.07 -6.44 42.57
CA HIS A 57 -2.05 -6.02 43.55
C HIS A 57 -1.86 -4.52 43.25
N GLY A 58 -2.08 -3.56 44.15
CA GLY A 58 -1.33 -3.30 45.37
C GLY A 58 -0.71 -1.90 45.24
N SER A 59 -1.31 -0.91 45.91
CA SER A 59 -0.75 0.39 46.35
C SER A 59 -0.01 1.32 45.37
N SER A 60 -0.54 2.54 45.17
CA SER A 60 0.06 3.80 45.69
C SER A 60 -0.29 5.06 44.86
N LYS A 61 -0.96 5.98 45.57
CA LYS A 61 -1.04 7.47 45.52
C LYS A 61 -0.38 8.28 44.37
N HIS A 62 -1.18 9.16 43.76
CA HIS A 62 -1.05 10.64 43.61
C HIS A 62 -1.93 11.10 42.42
N SER A 63 -2.99 11.89 42.66
CA SER A 63 -3.03 13.38 42.70
C SER A 63 -2.85 14.02 41.31
N THR A 64 -3.94 14.53 40.71
CA THR A 64 -4.23 15.97 40.57
C THR A 64 -5.53 16.16 39.79
N ASP A 65 -6.32 17.12 40.26
CA ASP A 65 -7.58 17.63 39.72
C ASP A 65 -7.50 18.09 38.26
N TYR A 66 -8.59 17.87 37.52
CA TYR A 66 -9.23 18.90 36.68
C TYR A 66 -10.72 18.60 36.61
N ASP A 67 -11.51 19.45 37.25
CA ASP A 67 -12.96 19.53 37.13
C ASP A 67 -13.35 20.24 35.82
N CYS A 68 -14.62 20.05 35.43
CA CYS A 68 -15.40 20.82 34.45
C CYS A 68 -15.45 20.26 33.01
N TRP A 69 -16.49 19.47 32.72
CA TRP A 69 -17.68 19.84 31.93
C TRP A 69 -18.50 18.56 31.67
N GLN A 70 -19.51 18.31 32.52
CA GLN A 70 -20.58 17.37 32.21
C GLN A 70 -21.41 17.96 31.07
N ILE A 71 -21.33 17.36 29.90
CA ILE A 71 -22.33 17.51 28.84
C ILE A 71 -23.04 16.17 28.73
N HIS A 72 -24.25 16.09 29.28
CA HIS A 72 -25.19 15.04 28.96
C HIS A 72 -25.65 15.24 27.52
N SER A 73 -25.03 14.52 26.59
CA SER A 73 -25.53 14.37 25.22
C SER A 73 -26.01 12.94 25.04
N GLU A 74 -27.33 12.75 24.99
CA GLU A 74 -27.96 11.54 24.50
C GLU A 74 -27.73 11.45 22.98
N GLU A 75 -26.68 10.73 22.54
CA GLU A 75 -26.43 10.45 21.11
C GLU A 75 -27.33 9.30 20.60
N PRO A 76 -27.78 9.26 19.32
CA PRO A 76 -28.52 8.17 18.66
C PRO A 76 -27.64 7.17 17.82
N ALA A 77 -28.14 6.00 17.36
CA ALA A 77 -27.25 4.94 16.79
C ALA A 77 -26.96 5.09 15.34
N MET A 78 -25.67 5.18 15.11
CA MET A 78 -24.82 4.12 14.53
C MET A 78 -25.50 2.78 14.13
N SER A 79 -26.26 2.84 13.04
CA SER A 79 -26.68 1.73 12.15
C SER A 79 -25.62 0.60 12.03
N LYS A 80 -26.02 -0.65 12.30
CA LYS A 80 -25.18 -1.85 12.19
C LYS A 80 -24.56 -1.95 10.78
N ARG A 81 -23.24 -1.98 10.70
CA ARG A 81 -22.51 -2.22 9.45
C ARG A 81 -22.69 -3.67 9.04
N MET A 82 -23.14 -3.90 7.81
CA MET A 82 -23.29 -5.25 7.27
C MET A 82 -21.92 -5.92 7.11
N THR A 83 -21.88 -7.20 7.43
CA THR A 83 -20.76 -8.10 7.13
C THR A 83 -20.69 -8.37 5.63
N HIS A 84 -19.53 -8.80 5.12
CA HIS A 84 -19.40 -9.18 3.72
C HIS A 84 -20.35 -10.32 3.33
N GLN A 85 -20.57 -11.26 4.25
CA GLN A 85 -21.50 -12.37 4.05
C GLN A 85 -22.94 -11.86 3.89
N GLU A 86 -23.41 -10.99 4.78
CA GLU A 86 -24.74 -10.37 4.69
C GLU A 86 -24.90 -9.59 3.36
N ILE A 87 -23.85 -8.93 2.86
CA ILE A 87 -23.88 -8.22 1.56
C ILE A 87 -24.03 -9.21 0.39
N CYS A 88 -23.31 -10.33 0.41
CA CYS A 88 -23.42 -11.37 -0.62
C CYS A 88 -24.83 -11.97 -0.65
N GLU A 89 -25.35 -12.35 0.52
CA GLU A 89 -26.70 -12.91 0.67
C GLU A 89 -27.78 -11.94 0.21
N GLU A 90 -27.63 -10.64 0.48
CA GLU A 90 -28.56 -9.62 0.01
C GLU A 90 -28.56 -9.53 -1.53
N TRP A 91 -27.39 -9.50 -2.17
CA TRP A 91 -27.30 -9.48 -3.63
C TRP A 91 -27.89 -10.74 -4.27
N GLU A 92 -27.70 -11.91 -3.66
CA GLU A 92 -28.33 -13.16 -4.10
C GLU A 92 -29.85 -13.11 -3.96
N ALA A 93 -30.36 -12.61 -2.83
CA ALA A 93 -31.79 -12.50 -2.58
C ALA A 93 -32.47 -11.54 -3.57
N VAL A 94 -31.91 -10.34 -3.78
CA VAL A 94 -32.50 -9.33 -4.68
C VAL A 94 -32.44 -9.76 -6.14
N SER A 95 -31.47 -10.60 -6.54
CA SER A 95 -31.34 -11.08 -7.93
C SER A 95 -32.58 -11.84 -8.42
N ARG A 96 -33.31 -12.50 -7.52
CA ARG A 96 -34.52 -13.28 -7.82
C ARG A 96 -35.83 -12.61 -7.37
N ALA A 97 -35.73 -11.47 -6.68
CA ALA A 97 -36.89 -10.80 -6.11
C ALA A 97 -37.76 -10.17 -7.22
N LYS A 98 -39.05 -10.51 -7.25
CA LYS A 98 -40.00 -9.97 -8.26
C LYS A 98 -40.42 -8.53 -7.97
N ASN A 99 -40.28 -8.09 -6.73
CA ASN A 99 -40.71 -6.77 -6.24
C ASN A 99 -39.58 -5.73 -6.20
N VAL A 100 -38.48 -5.97 -6.92
CA VAL A 100 -37.31 -5.07 -6.96
C VAL A 100 -37.18 -4.43 -8.34
N ASN A 101 -36.80 -3.16 -8.37
CA ASN A 101 -36.44 -2.47 -9.62
C ASN A 101 -35.06 -2.95 -10.09
N HIS A 102 -35.07 -3.99 -10.93
CA HIS A 102 -33.85 -4.59 -11.48
C HIS A 102 -33.01 -3.63 -12.31
N GLN A 103 -33.60 -2.65 -12.98
CA GLN A 103 -32.83 -1.63 -13.71
C GLN A 103 -31.95 -0.79 -12.77
N ARG A 104 -32.51 -0.38 -11.62
CA ARG A 104 -31.73 0.33 -10.59
C ARG A 104 -30.69 -0.61 -9.95
N GLY A 105 -31.06 -1.88 -9.73
CA GLY A 105 -30.17 -2.92 -9.23
C GLY A 105 -28.95 -3.16 -10.14
N THR A 106 -29.15 -3.26 -11.45
CA THR A 106 -28.07 -3.43 -12.43
C THR A 106 -27.12 -2.24 -12.44
N LYS A 107 -27.65 -1.00 -12.51
CA LYS A 107 -26.82 0.21 -12.48
C LYS A 107 -25.96 0.27 -11.22
N ALA A 108 -26.55 -0.13 -10.09
CA ALA A 108 -25.86 -0.18 -8.82
C ALA A 108 -24.77 -1.25 -8.75
N ALA A 109 -25.05 -2.46 -9.21
CA ALA A 109 -24.08 -3.54 -9.25
C ALA A 109 -22.86 -3.11 -10.07
N ILE A 110 -23.07 -2.55 -11.26
CA ILE A 110 -21.99 -2.04 -12.12
C ILE A 110 -21.19 -0.93 -11.42
N THR A 111 -21.88 0.01 -10.76
CA THR A 111 -21.22 1.09 -10.00
C THR A 111 -20.36 0.53 -8.87
N GLN A 112 -20.86 -0.44 -8.11
CA GLN A 112 -20.12 -1.07 -7.02
C GLN A 112 -18.95 -1.91 -7.55
N CYS A 113 -19.09 -2.61 -8.68
CA CYS A 113 -17.99 -3.29 -9.36
C CYS A 113 -16.87 -2.30 -9.75
N ARG A 114 -17.20 -1.13 -10.30
CA ARG A 114 -16.21 -0.08 -10.61
C ARG A 114 -15.50 0.43 -9.37
N GLN A 115 -16.25 0.65 -8.28
CA GLN A 115 -15.68 1.08 -6.99
C GLN A 115 -14.73 0.01 -6.43
N PHE A 116 -15.08 -1.26 -6.52
CA PHE A 116 -14.23 -2.38 -6.12
C PHE A 116 -12.91 -2.40 -6.90
N LEU A 117 -12.95 -2.29 -8.24
CA LEU A 117 -11.74 -2.27 -9.08
C LEU A 117 -10.85 -1.06 -8.77
N THR A 118 -11.46 0.11 -8.56
CA THR A 118 -10.76 1.34 -8.14
C THR A 118 -10.09 1.14 -6.77
N ALA A 119 -10.78 0.54 -5.82
CA ALA A 119 -10.24 0.27 -4.49
C ALA A 119 -9.04 -0.69 -4.55
N ILE A 120 -9.07 -1.71 -5.41
CA ILE A 120 -7.90 -2.60 -5.61
C ILE A 120 -6.70 -1.79 -6.12
N HIS A 121 -6.89 -0.88 -7.08
CA HIS A 121 -5.80 -0.04 -7.57
C HIS A 121 -5.21 0.85 -6.49
N GLN A 122 -6.05 1.45 -5.65
CA GLN A 122 -5.59 2.26 -4.51
C GLN A 122 -4.84 1.42 -3.48
N GLN A 123 -5.35 0.23 -3.15
CA GLN A 123 -4.66 -0.69 -2.23
C GLN A 123 -3.34 -1.19 -2.79
N ALA A 124 -3.23 -1.40 -4.11
CA ALA A 124 -1.97 -1.72 -4.75
C ALA A 124 -0.94 -0.59 -4.55
N ASP A 125 -1.33 0.68 -4.71
CA ASP A 125 -0.39 1.80 -4.48
C ASP A 125 0.11 1.84 -3.01
N VAL A 126 -0.78 1.58 -2.05
CA VAL A 126 -0.43 1.46 -0.63
C VAL A 126 0.54 0.30 -0.39
N GLU A 127 0.26 -0.86 -0.99
CA GLU A 127 1.09 -2.05 -0.83
C GLU A 127 2.51 -1.85 -1.39
N GLN A 128 2.64 -1.11 -2.49
CA GLN A 128 3.94 -0.77 -3.03
C GLN A 128 4.75 0.16 -2.11
N ALA A 129 4.08 1.06 -1.39
CA ALA A 129 4.73 1.87 -0.36
C ALA A 129 5.20 1.02 0.84
N ARG A 130 4.43 0.00 1.23
CA ARG A 130 4.85 -0.98 2.26
C ARG A 130 6.05 -1.79 1.80
N TYR A 131 6.09 -2.26 0.55
CA TYR A 131 7.25 -2.95 -0.01
C TYR A 131 8.49 -2.07 -0.03
N ARG A 132 8.35 -0.77 -0.36
CA ARG A 132 9.45 0.20 -0.24
C ARG A 132 9.96 0.29 1.19
N TYR A 133 9.06 0.39 2.18
CA TYR A 133 9.44 0.47 3.58
C TYR A 133 10.23 -0.77 4.02
N LEU A 134 9.73 -1.98 3.73
CA LEU A 134 10.40 -3.23 4.04
C LEU A 134 11.77 -3.34 3.35
N ALA A 135 11.84 -2.98 2.06
CA ALA A 135 13.10 -2.92 1.35
C ALA A 135 14.09 -1.94 2.00
N GLN A 136 13.60 -0.79 2.46
CA GLN A 136 14.45 0.20 3.12
C GLN A 136 15.00 -0.35 4.44
N ARG A 137 14.22 -1.14 5.19
CA ARG A 137 14.71 -1.79 6.42
C ARG A 137 15.87 -2.75 6.16
N LEU A 138 15.81 -3.53 5.07
CA LEU A 138 16.92 -4.38 4.64
C LEU A 138 18.14 -3.56 4.23
N CYS A 139 17.92 -2.47 3.48
CA CYS A 139 18.97 -1.54 3.07
C CYS A 139 19.67 -0.91 4.29
N ASP A 140 18.90 -0.45 5.28
CA ASP A 140 19.41 0.17 6.49
C ASP A 140 20.21 -0.81 7.35
N HIS A 141 19.77 -2.08 7.41
CA HIS A 141 20.50 -3.16 8.08
C HIS A 141 21.85 -3.44 7.40
N PHE A 142 21.90 -3.48 6.07
CA PHE A 142 23.17 -3.57 5.34
C PHE A 142 24.08 -2.36 5.66
N TRP A 143 23.53 -1.15 5.62
CA TRP A 143 24.31 0.07 5.85
C TRP A 143 24.80 0.22 7.29
N SER A 144 24.07 -0.25 8.30
CA SER A 144 24.54 -0.20 9.69
C SER A 144 25.82 -1.02 9.88
N HIS A 145 25.90 -2.20 9.26
CA HIS A 145 27.11 -3.02 9.26
C HIS A 145 28.21 -2.39 8.42
N ASN A 146 27.88 -1.90 7.22
CA ASN A 146 28.86 -1.24 6.37
C ASN A 146 29.53 -0.07 7.08
N VAL A 147 28.79 0.74 7.85
CA VAL A 147 29.32 1.85 8.65
C VAL A 147 30.25 1.36 9.77
N ALA A 148 29.93 0.26 10.45
CA ALA A 148 30.81 -0.31 11.48
C ALA A 148 32.18 -0.72 10.89
N HIS A 149 32.18 -1.18 9.63
CA HIS A 149 33.38 -1.52 8.87
C HIS A 149 33.98 -0.34 8.09
N ARG A 150 33.71 0.93 8.47
CA ARG A 150 34.30 2.13 7.84
C ARG A 150 35.55 2.69 8.53
N THR A 151 36.20 1.94 9.42
CA THR A 151 37.43 2.41 10.07
C THR A 151 38.66 1.82 9.41
N ASP A 152 39.69 2.64 9.19
CA ASP A 152 41.00 2.22 8.61
C ASP A 152 41.69 1.10 9.40
N LYS A 153 41.21 0.85 10.63
CA LYS A 153 41.73 -0.17 11.55
C LYS A 153 41.06 -1.54 11.38
N THR A 154 40.01 -1.65 10.56
CA THR A 154 39.28 -2.91 10.37
C THR A 154 39.75 -3.61 9.09
N PRO A 155 40.16 -4.89 9.14
CA PRO A 155 40.45 -5.69 7.96
C PRO A 155 39.25 -5.71 6.98
N GLY A 156 39.52 -5.54 5.68
CA GLY A 156 38.46 -5.44 4.66
C GLY A 156 37.82 -4.05 4.53
N TYR A 157 38.46 -3.01 5.06
CA TYR A 157 38.06 -1.62 4.87
C TYR A 157 38.53 -1.03 3.52
N PRO A 158 37.70 -0.20 2.85
CA PRO A 158 36.26 -0.01 3.05
C PRO A 158 35.41 -1.07 2.33
N GLY A 159 34.18 -1.28 2.80
CA GLY A 159 33.18 -2.06 2.08
C GLY A 159 32.91 -1.49 0.70
N HIS A 160 32.99 -2.33 -0.33
CA HIS A 160 32.87 -1.93 -1.72
C HIS A 160 31.45 -2.07 -2.26
N PHE A 161 30.52 -2.69 -1.55
CA PHE A 161 29.15 -2.80 -2.03
C PHE A 161 28.21 -1.82 -1.34
N GLY A 162 27.22 -1.36 -2.09
CA GLY A 162 26.14 -0.53 -1.59
C GLY A 162 24.82 -0.95 -2.22
N CYS A 163 23.73 -0.83 -1.47
CA CYS A 163 22.39 -1.05 -1.98
C CYS A 163 21.54 0.22 -1.87
N ARG A 164 20.50 0.30 -2.71
CA ARG A 164 19.57 1.44 -2.71
C ARG A 164 18.16 1.01 -3.08
N VAL A 165 17.19 1.61 -2.38
CA VAL A 165 15.77 1.47 -2.63
C VAL A 165 15.19 2.75 -3.21
N ARG A 166 14.59 2.66 -4.40
CA ARG A 166 13.88 3.79 -5.03
C ARG A 166 12.46 3.38 -5.37
N LEU A 167 11.53 4.29 -5.16
CA LEU A 167 10.18 4.21 -5.68
C LEU A 167 10.01 5.41 -6.60
N ARG A 168 9.87 5.14 -7.90
CA ARG A 168 9.66 6.16 -8.93
C ARG A 168 8.29 5.91 -9.54
N LYS A 169 7.33 6.79 -9.24
CA LYS A 169 5.92 6.56 -9.58
C LYS A 169 5.51 5.17 -9.04
N ARG A 170 5.08 4.27 -9.93
CA ARG A 170 4.68 2.89 -9.61
C ARG A 170 5.78 1.84 -9.83
N LYS A 171 7.06 2.24 -9.83
CA LYS A 171 8.19 1.36 -10.07
C LYS A 171 9.08 1.29 -8.82
N LEU A 172 9.06 0.14 -8.15
CA LEU A 172 9.99 -0.20 -7.09
C LEU A 172 11.31 -0.71 -7.69
N GLU A 173 12.42 -0.06 -7.34
CA GLU A 173 13.77 -0.39 -7.78
C GLU A 173 14.63 -0.73 -6.56
N LEU A 174 15.15 -1.96 -6.52
CA LEU A 174 16.06 -2.47 -5.49
C LEU A 174 17.38 -2.80 -6.19
N SER A 175 18.38 -1.92 -6.04
CA SER A 175 19.59 -1.91 -6.84
C SER A 175 20.84 -2.05 -6.00
N TRP A 176 21.84 -2.74 -6.55
CA TRP A 176 23.20 -2.82 -6.01
C TRP A 176 24.18 -1.94 -6.80
N TYR A 177 25.23 -1.51 -6.10
CA TYR A 177 26.31 -0.67 -6.61
C TYR A 177 27.65 -1.18 -6.11
N TYR A 178 28.67 -1.04 -6.94
CA TYR A 178 30.07 -1.20 -6.57
C TYR A 178 30.72 0.17 -6.34
N ASN A 179 31.26 0.39 -5.15
CA ASN A 179 31.86 1.62 -4.68
C ASN A 179 33.38 1.57 -4.87
N ARG A 180 33.88 2.48 -5.70
CA ARG A 180 35.32 2.76 -5.84
C ARG A 180 35.70 3.94 -4.97
N PHE A 181 36.77 3.79 -4.21
CA PHE A 181 37.29 4.83 -3.31
C PHE A 181 38.55 5.42 -3.92
N VAL A 182 38.52 6.71 -4.24
CA VAL A 182 39.63 7.43 -4.88
C VAL A 182 40.14 8.49 -3.91
N PRO A 183 41.45 8.63 -3.68
CA PRO A 183 42.00 9.70 -2.84
C PRO A 183 41.54 11.09 -3.31
N LYS A 184 41.21 11.97 -2.37
CA LYS A 184 40.85 13.36 -2.72
C LYS A 184 42.10 14.13 -3.14
N LYS A 185 41.98 14.99 -4.16
CA LYS A 185 43.09 15.84 -4.63
C LYS A 185 43.49 16.93 -3.63
N SER A 186 42.60 17.28 -2.69
CA SER A 186 42.71 18.43 -1.79
C SER A 186 43.13 18.08 -0.35
N GLY A 187 43.67 16.89 -0.09
CA GLY A 187 44.10 16.46 1.25
C GLY A 187 43.42 15.18 1.75
N GLU A 188 43.18 15.11 3.06
CA GLU A 188 42.81 13.90 3.79
C GLU A 188 41.43 13.31 3.38
N GLY A 189 41.37 11.99 3.24
CA GLY A 189 40.14 11.24 2.94
C GLY A 189 39.99 10.76 1.48
N ARG A 190 38.89 10.04 1.22
CA ARG A 190 38.58 9.43 -0.09
C ARG A 190 37.21 9.90 -0.61
N SER A 191 37.11 10.07 -1.92
CA SER A 191 35.85 10.24 -2.66
C SER A 191 35.31 8.87 -3.05
N VAL A 192 33.98 8.71 -3.04
CA VAL A 192 33.30 7.46 -3.41
C VAL A 192 32.63 7.62 -4.77
N PHE A 193 32.95 6.72 -5.70
CA PHE A 193 32.31 6.59 -6.99
C PHE A 193 31.50 5.29 -7.02
N SER A 194 30.17 5.41 -7.03
CA SER A 194 29.26 4.27 -7.07
C SER A 194 28.92 3.89 -8.51
N GLU A 195 29.28 2.68 -8.90
CA GLU A 195 28.99 2.06 -10.19
C GLU A 195 27.78 1.15 -10.08
N TYR A 196 26.78 1.34 -10.94
CA TYR A 196 25.57 0.52 -10.91
C TYR A 196 25.87 -0.91 -11.39
N ILE A 197 25.46 -1.90 -10.59
CA ILE A 197 25.55 -3.31 -10.98
C ILE A 197 24.28 -3.66 -11.76
N ARG A 198 24.46 -4.08 -13.01
CA ARG A 198 23.35 -4.53 -13.84
C ARG A 198 22.79 -5.83 -13.30
N LYS A 199 21.46 -5.88 -13.15
CA LYS A 199 20.77 -7.11 -12.79
C LYS A 199 20.51 -7.94 -14.05
N GLU A 200 21.14 -9.09 -14.14
CA GLU A 200 20.96 -10.04 -15.26
C GLU A 200 19.87 -11.10 -14.97
N GLY A 201 19.62 -11.40 -13.69
CA GLY A 201 18.54 -12.29 -13.28
C GLY A 201 17.18 -11.60 -13.14
N ARG A 202 16.09 -12.38 -13.18
CA ARG A 202 14.71 -11.87 -13.10
C ARG A 202 14.45 -11.17 -11.75
N PHE A 203 14.62 -11.90 -10.66
CA PHE A 203 14.36 -11.42 -9.30
C PHE A 203 15.59 -11.36 -8.42
N ARG A 204 16.73 -11.88 -8.86
CA ARG A 204 17.96 -11.94 -8.09
C ARG A 204 19.16 -11.49 -8.92
N TYR A 205 20.12 -10.85 -8.27
CA TYR A 205 21.48 -10.70 -8.78
C TYR A 205 22.22 -12.05 -8.71
N HIS A 206 22.98 -12.40 -9.75
CA HIS A 206 23.77 -13.63 -9.73
C HIS A 206 24.96 -13.49 -8.77
N LYS A 207 25.37 -14.58 -8.13
CA LYS A 207 26.53 -14.61 -7.22
C LYS A 207 27.80 -13.98 -7.81
N PRO A 208 28.14 -14.17 -9.11
CA PRO A 208 29.31 -13.54 -9.71
C PRO A 208 29.32 -12.00 -9.67
N ALA A 209 28.16 -11.37 -9.54
CA ALA A 209 28.06 -9.91 -9.40
C ALA A 209 28.72 -9.38 -8.11
N PHE A 210 28.96 -10.27 -7.14
CA PHE A 210 29.52 -9.96 -5.82
C PHE A 210 30.87 -10.65 -5.57
N THR A 211 31.57 -11.09 -6.62
CA THR A 211 32.89 -11.76 -6.50
C THR A 211 33.96 -10.92 -5.81
N ARG A 212 33.82 -9.60 -5.87
CA ARG A 212 34.76 -8.63 -5.27
C ARG A 212 34.40 -8.26 -3.83
N ALA A 213 33.38 -8.87 -3.25
CA ALA A 213 32.95 -8.55 -1.89
C ALA A 213 33.93 -9.15 -0.88
N GLN A 214 34.19 -8.39 0.18
CA GLN A 214 35.01 -8.85 1.30
C GLN A 214 34.30 -9.99 2.06
N ASP A 215 35.05 -10.78 2.82
CA ASP A 215 34.50 -11.92 3.56
C ASP A 215 33.34 -11.54 4.49
N TRP A 216 33.43 -10.36 5.12
CA TRP A 216 32.35 -9.82 5.96
C TRP A 216 31.15 -9.30 5.15
N GLU A 217 31.36 -8.84 3.91
CA GLU A 217 30.29 -8.34 3.05
C GLU A 217 29.44 -9.48 2.48
N GLN A 218 30.04 -10.62 2.16
CA GLN A 218 29.36 -11.76 1.53
C GLN A 218 28.11 -12.25 2.29
N PRO A 219 28.15 -12.52 3.61
CA PRO A 219 26.95 -12.95 4.34
C PRO A 219 25.86 -11.87 4.34
N LEU A 220 26.23 -10.59 4.52
CA LEU A 220 25.27 -9.48 4.53
C LEU A 220 24.64 -9.22 3.16
N ILE A 221 25.44 -9.32 2.09
CA ILE A 221 24.94 -9.24 0.71
C ILE A 221 23.96 -10.36 0.46
N THR A 222 24.29 -11.59 0.87
CA THR A 222 23.43 -12.76 0.67
C THR A 222 22.09 -12.56 1.38
N GLU A 223 22.10 -12.21 2.66
CA GLU A 223 20.89 -11.97 3.45
C GLU A 223 20.05 -10.81 2.88
N THR A 224 20.69 -9.69 2.54
CA THR A 224 20.00 -8.53 1.98
C THR A 224 19.38 -8.86 0.62
N GLU A 225 20.10 -9.60 -0.23
CA GLU A 225 19.63 -9.99 -1.55
C GLU A 225 18.53 -11.06 -1.49
N ASP A 226 18.53 -11.95 -0.49
CA ASP A 226 17.42 -12.87 -0.23
C ASP A 226 16.12 -12.08 0.05
N GLY A 227 16.18 -11.09 0.94
CA GLY A 227 15.04 -10.22 1.22
C GLY A 227 14.60 -9.39 0.00
N PHE A 228 15.56 -8.84 -0.76
CA PHE A 228 15.24 -8.13 -2.00
C PHE A 228 14.62 -9.04 -3.05
N GLU A 229 15.07 -10.28 -3.19
CA GLU A 229 14.46 -11.23 -4.11
C GLU A 229 12.98 -11.48 -3.76
N MET A 230 12.68 -11.72 -2.48
CA MET A 230 11.30 -11.88 -2.01
C MET A 230 10.43 -10.66 -2.35
N LEU A 231 10.94 -9.45 -2.09
CA LEU A 231 10.22 -8.21 -2.38
C LEU A 231 10.03 -7.97 -3.89
N ARG A 232 11.02 -8.33 -4.73
CA ARG A 232 10.87 -8.25 -6.19
C ARG A 232 9.81 -9.23 -6.70
N ARG A 233 9.71 -10.43 -6.11
CA ARG A 233 8.65 -11.41 -6.41
C ARG A 233 7.27 -10.89 -6.00
N LEU A 234 7.13 -10.37 -4.78
CA LEU A 234 5.88 -9.76 -4.29
C LEU A 234 5.42 -8.61 -5.20
N ASN A 235 6.32 -7.69 -5.53
CA ASN A 235 6.01 -6.57 -6.42
C ASN A 235 5.64 -7.04 -7.85
N ALA A 236 6.21 -8.15 -8.34
CA ALA A 236 5.82 -8.74 -9.63
C ALA A 236 4.40 -9.35 -9.59
N ASN A 237 4.06 -10.07 -8.52
CA ASN A 237 2.70 -10.59 -8.32
C ASN A 237 1.67 -9.46 -8.24
N GLN A 238 2.00 -8.39 -7.52
CA GLN A 238 1.15 -7.20 -7.44
C GLN A 238 0.99 -6.50 -8.81
N ALA A 239 2.05 -6.43 -9.61
CA ALA A 239 1.97 -5.90 -10.97
C ALA A 239 1.05 -6.75 -11.86
N GLU A 240 1.06 -8.06 -11.68
CA GLU A 240 0.14 -8.96 -12.40
C GLU A 240 -1.31 -8.78 -11.94
N LEU A 241 -1.58 -8.68 -10.64
CA LEU A 241 -2.90 -8.32 -10.12
C LEU A 241 -3.41 -7.01 -10.75
N CYS A 242 -2.56 -5.98 -10.83
CA CYS A 242 -2.91 -4.73 -11.51
C CYS A 242 -3.20 -4.91 -13.00
N ARG A 243 -2.55 -5.85 -13.70
CA ARG A 243 -2.87 -6.16 -15.11
C ARG A 243 -4.23 -6.85 -15.23
N ILE A 244 -4.54 -7.78 -14.32
CA ILE A 244 -5.83 -8.46 -14.27
C ILE A 244 -6.96 -7.46 -14.01
N VAL A 245 -6.80 -6.58 -13.02
CA VAL A 245 -7.80 -5.53 -12.71
C VAL A 245 -8.10 -4.67 -13.94
N ARG A 246 -7.09 -4.22 -14.68
CA ARG A 246 -7.30 -3.46 -15.93
C ARG A 246 -7.99 -4.24 -17.04
N LYS A 247 -7.81 -5.57 -17.09
CA LYS A 247 -8.58 -6.44 -18.00
C LYS A 247 -10.03 -6.50 -17.55
N SER A 248 -10.28 -6.68 -16.25
CA SER A 248 -11.63 -6.68 -15.67
C SER A 248 -12.35 -5.35 -15.86
N GLU A 249 -11.67 -4.21 -15.74
CA GLU A 249 -12.23 -2.88 -16.02
C GLU A 249 -12.73 -2.74 -17.47
N ARG A 250 -12.01 -3.33 -18.43
CA ARG A 250 -12.44 -3.35 -19.83
C ARG A 250 -13.67 -4.23 -20.00
N LEU A 251 -13.61 -5.48 -19.54
CA LEU A 251 -14.74 -6.41 -19.64
C LEU A 251 -16.00 -5.90 -18.93
N LEU A 252 -15.85 -5.19 -17.80
CA LEU A 252 -16.99 -4.60 -17.11
C LEU A 252 -17.68 -3.50 -17.95
N ARG A 253 -16.92 -2.72 -18.72
CA ARG A 253 -17.49 -1.74 -19.66
C ARG A 253 -18.24 -2.43 -20.79
N ASP A 254 -17.63 -3.46 -21.37
CA ASP A 254 -18.26 -4.23 -22.45
C ASP A 254 -19.56 -4.90 -21.95
N LEU A 255 -19.56 -5.43 -20.73
CA LEU A 255 -20.75 -6.00 -20.10
C LEU A 255 -21.85 -4.96 -19.85
N GLU A 256 -21.50 -3.77 -19.37
CA GLU A 256 -22.46 -2.68 -19.16
C GLU A 256 -23.11 -2.23 -20.46
N GLU A 257 -22.34 -2.12 -21.55
CA GLU A 257 -22.85 -1.81 -22.88
C GLU A 257 -23.81 -2.90 -23.37
N HIS A 258 -23.43 -4.18 -23.23
CA HIS A 258 -24.27 -5.31 -23.60
C HIS A 258 -25.61 -5.32 -22.83
N LEU A 259 -25.56 -5.09 -21.50
CA LEU A 259 -26.76 -4.98 -20.67
C LEU A 259 -27.63 -3.77 -21.05
N GLY A 260 -27.01 -2.68 -21.51
CA GLY A 260 -27.70 -1.53 -22.08
C GLY A 260 -28.48 -1.88 -23.35
N GLY A 261 -27.86 -2.62 -24.28
CA GLY A 261 -28.48 -3.06 -25.54
C GLY A 261 -29.68 -4.01 -25.34
N LEU A 262 -29.64 -4.89 -24.33
CA LEU A 262 -30.79 -5.74 -23.99
C LEU A 262 -32.05 -4.94 -23.64
N LYS A 263 -31.87 -3.76 -23.03
CA LYS A 263 -32.97 -2.86 -22.68
C LYS A 263 -33.64 -2.26 -23.93
N GLU A 264 -32.84 -1.88 -24.93
CA GLU A 264 -33.35 -1.24 -26.15
C GLU A 264 -34.12 -2.22 -27.03
N ALA A 265 -33.65 -3.48 -27.13
CA ALA A 265 -34.34 -4.55 -27.85
C ALA A 265 -35.72 -4.88 -27.25
N ALA A 266 -35.86 -4.84 -25.92
CA ALA A 266 -37.14 -5.07 -25.26
C ALA A 266 -38.16 -3.93 -25.51
N SER A 267 -37.70 -2.68 -25.65
CA SER A 267 -38.57 -1.53 -25.95
C SER A 267 -38.97 -1.37 -27.42
N GLY A 268 -38.22 -1.97 -28.36
CA GLY A 268 -38.46 -1.83 -29.80
C GLY A 268 -39.44 -2.86 -30.43
N SER A 269 -39.94 -3.83 -29.68
CA SER A 269 -40.82 -4.90 -30.19
C SER A 269 -42.33 -4.61 -30.05
N ALA A 270 -42.72 -3.44 -29.54
CA ALA A 270 -44.11 -3.01 -29.46
C ALA A 270 -44.45 -2.05 -30.61
N SER A 271 -44.78 -2.59 -31.78
CA SER A 271 -45.49 -1.86 -32.84
C SER A 271 -46.65 -2.73 -33.34
N PRO A 272 -47.91 -2.35 -33.12
CA PRO A 272 -49.04 -3.07 -33.70
C PRO A 272 -49.18 -2.69 -35.16
N SER A 273 -49.11 -3.69 -36.04
CA SER A 273 -49.61 -3.61 -37.41
C SER A 273 -51.14 -3.53 -37.36
N SER A 274 -51.68 -2.32 -37.52
CA SER A 274 -53.07 -2.12 -37.95
C SER A 274 -53.04 -1.75 -39.42
N GLU A 275 -53.15 -2.76 -40.30
CA GLU A 275 -53.59 -2.54 -41.68
C GLU A 275 -55.13 -2.57 -41.69
N GLU A 276 -55.66 -1.52 -42.32
CA GLU A 276 -57.05 -1.13 -42.43
C GLU A 276 -57.84 -2.07 -43.35
N GLY A 277 -59.13 -2.25 -43.02
CA GLY A 277 -60.15 -2.80 -43.92
C GLY A 277 -61.07 -1.70 -44.43
#